data_AF-A0A401ZQK8-F1
#
_entry.id   AF-A0A401ZQK8-F1
#
_cell.length_a   1.000
_cell.length_b   1.000
_cell.length_c   1.000
_cell.angle_alpha   90.00
_cell.angle_beta   90.00
_cell.angle_gamma   90.00
#
_symmetry.space_group_name_H-M   'P 1'
#
loop_
_entity.id
_entity.type
_entity.pdbx_description
1 polymer ?
#
loop_
_entity_poly.entity_id
_entity_poly.type
_entity_poly.pdbx_seq_one_letter_code
_entity_poly.pdbx_strand_id
1 'polypeptide(L)'
;MTQYSTSTNSVHPDWTNFIATAMFEGGQAFLKTISSASSTIDEAQLQADEKQADRRLAQAFDAAKRDRANPGPHLLSAVRNWSRKQALAILREKAAGKQIRQDFYQPFQYDLQQEISTMILDLQLFWEQEDERRAVAKRKEAEQAFDAAYPVVRGLNDAVLDGERERRAVFESGQQMARDWANKYEESVKTREQQIEEREKLIGQQERENREHQLALRSLARWDDRASFANTMVSTGKNTIGCLFLWLLLVAGILVAIYFAFPHH
;
A
#
# COMPACT_ATOMS: atom_id res chain seq x y z
N MET A 1 -27.90 -6.20 -47.61
CA MET A 1 -26.58 -6.61 -47.11
C MET A 1 -25.62 -5.46 -47.40
N THR A 2 -25.52 -4.52 -46.48
CA THR A 2 -24.81 -3.25 -46.68
C THR A 2 -23.38 -3.46 -46.20
N GLN A 3 -22.42 -3.50 -47.13
CA GLN A 3 -21.00 -3.59 -46.80
C GLN A 3 -20.56 -2.27 -46.18
N TYR A 4 -20.24 -2.30 -44.88
CA TYR A 4 -19.45 -1.25 -44.24
C TYR A 4 -18.01 -1.42 -44.69
N SER A 5 -17.56 -0.57 -45.63
CA SER A 5 -16.15 -0.41 -45.93
C SER A 5 -15.51 0.38 -44.78
N THR A 6 -14.95 -0.33 -43.80
CA THR A 6 -14.02 0.23 -42.82
C THR A 6 -12.64 0.33 -43.46
N SER A 7 -12.46 1.31 -44.33
CA SER A 7 -11.15 1.78 -44.77
C SER A 7 -10.83 3.05 -43.98
N THR A 8 -10.39 2.90 -42.73
CA THR A 8 -9.63 3.94 -42.05
C THR A 8 -8.19 3.85 -42.55
N ASN A 9 -7.96 4.27 -43.79
CA ASN A 9 -6.62 4.64 -44.21
C ASN A 9 -6.27 5.91 -43.42
N SER A 10 -5.60 5.77 -42.28
CA SER A 10 -4.84 6.87 -41.73
C SER A 10 -3.74 7.18 -42.73
N VAL A 11 -4.01 8.13 -43.63
CA VAL A 11 -3.00 8.65 -44.55
C VAL A 11 -2.00 9.42 -43.70
N HIS A 12 -1.05 8.68 -43.13
CA HIS A 12 0.11 9.30 -42.51
C HIS A 12 0.93 9.93 -43.63
N PRO A 13 1.34 11.21 -43.51
CA PRO A 13 2.22 11.84 -44.48
C PRO A 13 3.49 11.00 -44.66
N ASP A 14 3.97 10.86 -45.90
CA ASP A 14 5.26 10.24 -46.15
C ASP A 14 6.38 11.18 -45.68
N TRP A 15 6.83 10.94 -44.46
CA TRP A 15 7.87 11.73 -43.81
C TRP A 15 9.24 11.59 -44.48
N THR A 16 9.49 10.49 -45.19
CA THR A 16 10.81 10.24 -45.80
C THR A 16 11.11 11.25 -46.90
N ASN A 17 10.16 11.44 -47.82
CA ASN A 17 10.25 12.43 -48.88
C ASN A 17 10.23 13.86 -48.32
N PHE A 18 9.41 14.09 -47.28
CA PHE A 18 9.37 15.39 -46.59
C PHE A 18 10.73 15.76 -45.98
N ILE A 19 11.39 14.85 -45.26
CA ILE A 19 12.67 15.12 -44.58
C ILE A 19 13.72 15.56 -45.59
N ALA A 20 13.83 14.89 -46.75
CA ALA A 20 14.77 15.28 -47.79
C ALA A 20 14.49 16.70 -48.32
N THR A 21 13.23 17.04 -48.59
CA THR A 21 12.83 18.39 -49.01
C THR A 21 13.09 19.43 -47.92
N ALA A 22 12.78 19.11 -46.66
CA ALA A 22 12.99 19.99 -45.52
C ALA A 22 14.47 20.28 -45.27
N MET A 23 15.33 19.26 -45.38
CA MET A 23 16.79 19.41 -45.31
C MET A 23 17.31 20.35 -46.40
N PHE A 24 16.83 20.18 -47.63
CA PHE A 24 17.23 21.00 -48.76
C PHE A 24 16.74 22.46 -48.60
N GLU A 25 15.45 22.68 -48.35
CA GLU A 25 14.87 24.02 -48.21
C GLU A 25 15.40 24.76 -46.98
N GLY A 26 15.60 24.07 -45.85
CA GLY A 26 16.22 24.61 -44.65
C GLY A 26 17.66 25.04 -44.89
N GLY A 27 18.45 24.17 -45.54
CA GLY A 27 19.83 24.49 -45.96
C GLY A 27 19.92 25.71 -46.87
N GLN A 28 19.07 25.80 -47.89
CA GLN A 28 19.03 26.96 -48.76
C GLN A 28 18.61 28.24 -48.03
N ALA A 29 17.61 28.17 -47.14
CA ALA A 29 17.16 29.32 -46.38
C ALA A 29 18.28 29.87 -45.48
N PHE A 30 19.03 28.99 -44.82
CA PHE A 30 20.19 29.35 -44.00
C PHE A 30 21.30 30.03 -44.82
N LEU A 31 21.76 29.39 -45.90
CA LEU A 31 22.84 29.92 -46.75
C LEU A 31 22.45 31.24 -47.43
N LYS A 32 21.18 31.37 -47.84
CA LYS A 32 20.67 32.61 -48.42
C LYS A 32 20.67 33.75 -47.41
N THR A 33 20.27 33.51 -46.17
CA THR A 33 20.30 34.52 -45.12
C THR A 33 21.73 34.97 -44.82
N ILE A 34 22.67 34.03 -44.65
CA ILE A 34 24.09 34.37 -44.43
C ILE A 34 24.69 35.17 -45.59
N SER A 35 24.45 34.74 -46.83
CA SER A 35 25.01 35.43 -48.01
C SER A 35 24.38 36.79 -48.29
N SER A 36 23.12 37.01 -47.90
CA SER A 36 22.44 38.30 -48.05
C SER A 36 22.95 39.40 -47.11
N ALA A 37 23.64 39.05 -46.03
CA ALA A 37 24.16 39.98 -45.03
C ALA A 37 25.54 40.57 -45.40
N SER A 38 25.83 40.74 -46.69
CA SER A 38 27.20 40.79 -47.25
C SER A 38 28.00 42.08 -47.00
N SER A 39 27.44 43.16 -46.42
CA SER A 39 28.20 44.42 -46.34
C SER A 39 27.94 45.35 -45.15
N THR A 40 26.80 45.28 -44.47
CA THR A 40 26.54 46.07 -43.25
C THR A 40 25.64 45.29 -42.33
N ILE A 41 26.16 44.91 -41.17
CA ILE A 41 25.42 44.17 -40.17
C ILE A 41 24.91 45.16 -39.12
N ASP A 42 23.64 45.54 -39.24
CA ASP A 42 22.94 46.28 -38.19
C ASP A 42 22.37 45.29 -37.18
N GLU A 43 22.90 45.30 -35.95
CA GLU A 43 22.48 44.40 -34.88
C GLU A 43 21.01 44.58 -34.49
N ALA A 44 20.48 45.82 -34.53
CA ALA A 44 19.09 46.09 -34.20
C ALA A 44 18.14 45.47 -35.24
N GLN A 45 18.51 45.56 -36.52
CA GLN A 45 17.76 44.93 -37.61
C GLN A 45 17.81 43.41 -37.52
N LEU A 46 18.99 42.82 -37.27
CA LEU A 46 19.12 41.37 -37.09
C LEU A 46 18.26 40.84 -35.94
N GLN A 47 18.20 41.57 -34.82
CA GLN A 47 17.36 41.19 -33.69
C GLN A 47 15.86 41.29 -34.01
N ALA A 48 15.45 42.29 -34.78
CA ALA A 48 14.06 42.42 -35.24
C ALA A 48 13.67 41.28 -36.18
N ASP A 49 14.55 40.93 -37.12
CA ASP A 49 14.36 39.85 -38.08
C ASP A 49 14.31 38.48 -37.39
N GLU A 50 15.13 38.26 -36.35
CA GLU A 50 15.11 37.03 -35.57
C GLU A 50 13.78 36.85 -34.84
N LYS A 51 13.30 37.92 -34.17
CA LYS A 51 11.98 37.93 -33.52
C LYS A 51 10.86 37.68 -34.53
N GLN A 52 10.99 38.20 -35.75
CA GLN A 52 10.01 37.96 -36.81
C GLN A 52 10.05 36.50 -37.29
N ALA A 53 11.23 35.92 -37.46
CA ALA A 53 11.41 34.52 -37.83
C ALA A 53 10.80 33.58 -36.77
N ASP A 54 11.00 33.88 -35.48
CA ASP A 54 10.40 33.14 -34.36
C ASP A 54 8.86 33.14 -34.38
N ARG A 55 8.27 34.31 -34.63
CA ARG A 55 6.81 34.40 -34.78
C ARG A 55 6.31 33.58 -35.96
N ARG A 56 6.99 33.68 -37.11
CA ARG A 56 6.62 32.95 -38.33
C ARG A 56 6.81 31.43 -38.17
N LEU A 57 7.84 31.01 -37.45
CA LEU A 57 8.07 29.61 -37.05
C LEU A 57 6.86 29.09 -36.28
N ALA A 58 6.51 29.74 -35.17
CA ALA A 58 5.40 29.30 -34.31
C ALA A 58 4.07 29.26 -35.09
N GLN A 59 3.77 30.31 -35.85
CA GLN A 59 2.57 30.38 -36.68
C GLN A 59 2.50 29.26 -37.73
N ALA A 60 3.62 28.97 -38.40
CA ALA A 60 3.69 27.92 -39.40
C ALA A 60 3.53 26.53 -38.76
N PHE A 61 4.16 26.30 -37.62
CA PHE A 61 4.06 25.03 -36.91
C PHE A 61 2.64 24.79 -36.36
N ASP A 62 2.00 25.81 -35.81
CA ASP A 62 0.61 25.72 -35.36
C ASP A 62 -0.40 25.60 -36.53
N ALA A 63 -0.05 26.10 -37.72
CA ALA A 63 -0.83 25.82 -38.93
C ALA A 63 -0.68 24.35 -39.36
N ALA A 64 0.53 23.79 -39.29
CA ALA A 64 0.78 22.37 -39.59
C ALA A 64 -0.01 21.43 -38.65
N LYS A 65 -0.07 21.76 -37.35
CA LYS A 65 -0.90 21.03 -36.37
C LYS A 65 -2.39 21.01 -36.74
N ARG A 66 -2.91 22.13 -37.24
CA ARG A 66 -4.33 22.26 -37.60
C ARG A 66 -4.66 21.60 -38.94
N ASP A 67 -3.75 21.68 -39.91
CA ASP A 67 -3.93 21.07 -41.23
C ASP A 67 -3.39 19.64 -41.29
N ARG A 68 -4.10 18.72 -40.64
CA ARG A 68 -3.72 17.30 -40.59
C ARG A 68 -3.76 16.61 -41.94
N ALA A 69 -4.61 17.07 -42.86
CA ALA A 69 -4.75 16.46 -44.19
C ALA A 69 -3.51 16.72 -45.06
N ASN A 70 -2.88 17.89 -44.89
CA ASN A 70 -1.69 18.27 -45.65
C ASN A 70 -0.75 19.19 -44.85
N PRO A 71 -0.06 18.66 -43.82
CA PRO A 71 0.80 19.48 -42.94
C PRO A 71 2.08 19.97 -43.64
N GLY A 72 2.48 19.33 -44.73
CA GLY A 72 3.80 19.44 -45.35
C GLY A 72 4.21 20.89 -45.68
N PRO A 73 3.40 21.66 -46.42
CA PRO A 73 3.74 23.04 -46.77
C PRO A 73 3.97 23.95 -45.56
N HIS A 74 3.17 23.77 -44.50
CA HIS A 74 3.30 24.53 -43.27
C HIS A 74 4.54 24.11 -42.47
N LEU A 75 4.82 22.82 -42.41
CA LEU A 75 6.02 22.30 -41.76
C LEU A 75 7.31 22.71 -42.49
N LEU A 76 7.33 22.70 -43.82
CA LEU A 76 8.45 23.27 -44.62
C LEU A 76 8.64 24.77 -44.35
N SER A 77 7.55 25.52 -44.18
CA SER A 77 7.63 26.93 -43.76
C SER A 77 8.25 27.08 -42.38
N ALA A 78 7.87 26.25 -41.41
CA ALA A 78 8.46 26.24 -40.07
C ALA A 78 9.97 25.96 -40.14
N VAL A 79 10.38 24.90 -40.85
CA VAL A 79 11.80 24.55 -41.04
C VAL A 79 12.59 25.70 -41.66
N ARG A 80 12.08 26.34 -42.73
CA ARG A 80 12.74 27.50 -43.35
C ARG A 80 12.90 28.68 -42.38
N ASN A 81 11.89 28.95 -41.54
CA ASN A 81 11.97 30.04 -40.56
C ASN A 81 12.94 29.72 -39.42
N TRP A 82 12.98 28.46 -38.97
CA TRP A 82 13.99 27.98 -38.02
C TRP A 82 15.40 28.17 -38.58
N SER A 83 15.64 27.73 -39.82
CA SER A 83 16.94 27.87 -40.48
C SER A 83 17.36 29.34 -40.65
N ARG A 84 16.44 30.24 -40.98
CA ARG A 84 16.71 31.68 -41.01
C ARG A 84 17.09 32.22 -39.64
N LYS A 85 16.39 31.80 -38.58
CA LYS A 85 16.71 32.19 -37.21
C LYS A 85 18.14 31.79 -36.83
N GLN A 86 18.54 30.56 -37.13
CA GLN A 86 19.90 30.08 -36.85
C GLN A 86 20.95 30.88 -37.62
N ALA A 87 20.68 31.22 -38.89
CA ALA A 87 21.56 32.09 -39.67
C ALA A 87 21.67 33.50 -39.06
N LEU A 88 20.55 34.10 -38.63
CA LEU A 88 20.54 35.41 -37.98
C LEU A 88 21.31 35.41 -36.66
N ALA A 89 21.20 34.34 -35.86
CA ALA A 89 21.96 34.19 -34.62
C ALA A 89 23.48 34.21 -34.90
N ILE A 90 23.95 33.46 -35.88
CA ILE A 90 25.37 33.45 -36.30
C ILE A 90 25.81 34.84 -36.80
N LEU A 91 24.97 35.53 -37.57
CA LEU A 91 25.27 36.88 -38.04
C LEU A 91 25.34 37.90 -36.90
N ARG A 92 24.52 37.75 -35.86
CA ARG A 92 24.60 38.58 -34.64
C ARG A 92 25.90 38.33 -33.89
N GLU A 93 26.33 37.08 -33.78
CA GLU A 93 27.64 36.76 -33.21
C GLU A 93 28.79 37.42 -33.96
N LYS A 94 28.71 37.45 -35.31
CA LYS A 94 29.65 38.20 -36.15
C LYS A 94 29.61 39.70 -35.88
N ALA A 95 28.41 40.27 -35.77
CA ALA A 95 28.20 41.70 -35.49
C ALA A 95 28.86 42.11 -34.16
N ALA A 96 28.76 41.23 -33.16
CA ALA A 96 29.39 41.38 -31.85
C ALA A 96 30.92 41.15 -31.87
N GLY A 97 31.54 40.95 -33.05
CA GLY A 97 32.98 40.76 -33.20
C GLY A 97 33.48 39.35 -32.88
N LYS A 98 32.59 38.37 -32.67
CA LYS A 98 33.01 36.97 -32.45
C LYS A 98 33.47 36.35 -33.77
N GLN A 99 34.47 35.47 -33.68
CA GLN A 99 34.93 34.68 -34.82
C GLN A 99 33.92 33.56 -35.10
N ILE A 100 33.28 33.61 -36.27
CA ILE A 100 32.45 32.50 -36.75
C ILE A 100 33.36 31.35 -37.20
N ARG A 101 33.03 30.13 -36.80
CA ARG A 101 33.65 28.90 -37.29
C ARG A 101 33.62 28.82 -38.82
N GLN A 102 34.72 28.44 -39.46
CA GLN A 102 34.77 28.34 -40.93
C GLN A 102 33.88 27.20 -41.47
N ASP A 103 33.67 26.17 -40.66
CA ASP A 103 32.87 24.98 -40.96
C ASP A 103 31.40 25.09 -40.49
N PHE A 104 30.89 26.31 -40.22
CA PHE A 104 29.57 26.55 -39.62
C PHE A 104 28.38 25.79 -40.26
N TYR A 105 28.48 25.45 -41.55
CA TYR A 105 27.41 24.75 -42.26
C TYR A 105 27.26 23.28 -41.84
N GLN A 106 28.35 22.59 -41.52
CA GLN A 106 28.31 21.17 -41.16
C GLN A 106 27.61 20.92 -39.82
N PRO A 107 27.90 21.66 -38.73
CA PRO A 107 27.13 21.61 -37.50
C PRO A 107 25.66 21.97 -37.72
N PHE A 108 25.39 23.01 -38.52
CA PHE A 108 24.02 23.40 -38.85
C PHE A 108 23.22 22.29 -39.54
N GLN A 109 23.83 21.54 -40.47
CA GLN A 109 23.15 20.42 -41.13
C GLN A 109 22.75 19.32 -40.14
N TYR A 110 23.58 19.05 -39.15
CA TYR A 110 23.25 18.10 -38.08
C TYR A 110 22.09 18.61 -37.24
N ASP A 111 22.14 19.86 -36.79
CA ASP A 111 21.08 20.47 -35.99
C ASP A 111 19.76 20.54 -36.76
N LEU A 112 19.81 20.84 -38.06
CA LEU A 112 18.65 20.87 -38.95
C LEU A 112 17.96 19.50 -39.01
N GLN A 113 18.72 18.42 -39.13
CA GLN A 113 18.17 17.07 -39.15
C GLN A 113 17.48 16.71 -37.83
N GLN A 114 18.10 17.08 -36.70
CA GLN A 114 17.51 16.86 -35.38
C GLN A 114 16.23 17.68 -35.17
N GLU A 115 16.24 18.94 -35.60
CA GLU A 115 15.08 19.82 -35.50
C GLU A 115 13.92 19.29 -36.35
N ILE A 116 14.16 18.89 -37.60
CA ILE A 116 13.12 18.31 -38.46
C ILE A 116 12.50 17.07 -37.80
N SER A 117 13.33 16.20 -37.23
CA SER A 117 12.88 15.00 -36.52
C SER A 117 12.02 15.36 -35.31
N THR A 118 12.44 16.36 -34.54
CA THR A 118 11.72 16.86 -33.36
C THR A 118 10.37 17.45 -33.74
N MET A 119 10.33 18.31 -34.76
CA MET A 119 9.08 18.92 -35.24
C MET A 119 8.08 17.87 -35.74
N ILE A 120 8.55 16.82 -36.43
CA ILE A 120 7.69 15.71 -36.88
C ILE A 120 7.15 14.93 -35.68
N LEU A 121 7.99 14.60 -34.70
CA LEU A 121 7.58 13.89 -33.50
C LEU A 121 6.54 14.67 -32.69
N ASP A 122 6.79 15.96 -32.47
CA ASP A 122 5.87 16.85 -31.76
C ASP A 122 4.50 16.95 -32.45
N LEU A 123 4.51 16.97 -33.79
CA LEU A 123 3.28 16.98 -34.59
C LEU A 123 2.51 15.67 -34.45
N GLN A 124 3.20 14.53 -34.52
CA GLN A 124 2.60 13.20 -34.34
C GLN A 124 1.99 13.05 -32.94
N LEU A 125 2.74 13.43 -31.90
CA LEU A 125 2.28 13.37 -30.52
C LEU A 125 1.05 14.27 -30.29
N PHE A 126 1.06 15.48 -30.87
CA PHE A 126 -0.07 16.39 -30.78
C PHE A 126 -1.35 15.77 -31.35
N TRP A 127 -1.27 15.14 -32.53
CA TRP A 127 -2.43 14.50 -33.15
C TRP A 127 -2.91 13.27 -32.40
N GLU A 128 -2.00 12.47 -31.86
CA GLU A 128 -2.35 11.31 -31.04
C GLU A 128 -3.13 11.74 -29.78
N GLN A 129 -2.66 12.78 -29.09
CA GLN A 129 -3.37 13.34 -27.94
C GLN A 129 -4.74 13.92 -28.31
N GLU A 130 -4.85 14.57 -29.47
CA GLU A 130 -6.12 15.11 -29.95
C GLU A 130 -7.12 14.00 -30.30
N ASP A 131 -6.65 12.92 -30.93
CA ASP A 131 -7.44 11.74 -31.23
C ASP A 131 -7.92 11.03 -29.96
N GLU A 132 -7.05 10.88 -28.97
CA GLU A 132 -7.41 10.31 -27.66
C GLU A 132 -8.49 11.14 -26.98
N ARG A 133 -8.32 12.46 -26.92
CA ARG A 133 -9.33 13.37 -26.35
C ARG A 133 -10.66 13.28 -27.07
N ARG A 134 -10.65 13.24 -28.41
CA ARG A 134 -11.86 13.09 -29.23
C ARG A 134 -12.52 11.71 -29.02
N ALA A 135 -11.73 10.65 -28.87
CA ALA A 135 -12.24 9.31 -28.58
C ALA A 135 -12.89 9.24 -27.20
N VAL A 136 -12.28 9.83 -26.17
CA VAL A 136 -12.86 9.94 -24.82
C VAL A 136 -14.15 10.76 -24.84
N ALA A 137 -14.17 11.89 -25.55
CA ALA A 137 -15.37 12.71 -25.69
C ALA A 137 -16.52 11.94 -26.37
N LYS A 138 -16.24 11.24 -27.48
CA LYS A 138 -17.23 10.40 -28.17
C LYS A 138 -17.74 9.24 -27.29
N ARG A 139 -16.86 8.62 -26.49
CA ARG A 139 -17.29 7.60 -25.52
C ARG A 139 -18.22 8.20 -24.48
N LYS A 140 -17.88 9.37 -23.93
CA LYS A 140 -18.73 10.08 -22.97
C LYS A 140 -20.07 10.50 -23.57
N GLU A 141 -20.11 10.97 -24.81
CA GLU A 141 -21.35 11.27 -25.54
C GLU A 141 -22.19 10.00 -25.77
N ALA A 142 -21.54 8.88 -26.13
CA ALA A 142 -22.22 7.60 -26.31
C ALA A 142 -22.76 7.04 -24.99
N GLU A 143 -22.01 7.17 -23.89
CA GLU A 143 -22.44 6.82 -22.53
C GLU A 143 -23.63 7.68 -22.12
N GLN A 144 -23.57 9.01 -22.33
CA GLN A 144 -24.70 9.90 -22.04
C GLN A 144 -25.94 9.58 -22.88
N ALA A 145 -25.77 9.27 -24.17
CA ALA A 145 -26.86 8.86 -25.04
C ALA A 145 -27.44 7.50 -24.62
N PHE A 146 -26.60 6.56 -24.20
CA PHE A 146 -27.01 5.26 -23.68
C PHE A 146 -27.78 5.42 -22.35
N ASP A 147 -27.27 6.22 -21.42
CA ASP A 147 -27.92 6.52 -20.14
C ASP A 147 -29.28 7.20 -20.33
N ALA A 148 -29.40 8.08 -21.33
CA ALA A 148 -30.65 8.72 -21.70
C ALA A 148 -31.64 7.74 -22.34
N ALA A 149 -31.16 6.78 -23.14
CA ALA A 149 -32.00 5.77 -23.78
C ALA A 149 -32.44 4.65 -22.82
N TYR A 150 -31.65 4.32 -21.80
CA TYR A 150 -31.87 3.19 -20.89
C TYR A 150 -31.80 3.60 -19.40
N PRO A 151 -32.71 4.48 -18.92
CA PRO A 151 -32.66 5.00 -17.55
C PRO A 151 -32.82 3.93 -16.46
N VAL A 152 -33.51 2.82 -16.76
CA VAL A 152 -33.69 1.70 -15.83
C VAL A 152 -32.38 0.94 -15.58
N VAL A 153 -31.52 0.81 -16.60
CA VAL A 153 -30.21 0.15 -16.48
C VAL A 153 -29.25 0.98 -15.63
N ARG A 154 -29.28 2.30 -15.80
CA ARG A 154 -28.53 3.23 -14.95
C ARG A 154 -28.94 3.13 -13.49
N GLY A 155 -30.24 3.18 -13.20
CA GLY A 155 -30.74 3.05 -11.82
C GLY A 155 -30.35 1.72 -11.15
N LEU A 156 -30.28 0.63 -11.91
CA LEU A 156 -29.80 -0.66 -11.42
C LEU A 156 -28.28 -0.67 -11.17
N ASN A 157 -27.49 -0.06 -12.07
CA ASN A 157 -26.04 0.01 -11.92
C ASN A 157 -25.63 0.88 -10.71
N ASP A 158 -26.26 2.04 -10.55
CA ASP A 158 -26.05 2.93 -9.41
C ASP A 158 -26.40 2.23 -8.09
N ALA A 159 -27.51 1.49 -8.04
CA ALA A 159 -27.90 0.70 -6.86
C ALA A 159 -26.91 -0.43 -6.52
N VAL A 160 -26.30 -1.06 -7.54
CA VAL A 160 -25.26 -2.08 -7.32
C VAL A 160 -23.98 -1.45 -6.77
N LEU A 161 -23.53 -0.33 -7.34
CA LEU A 161 -22.33 0.37 -6.89
C LEU A 161 -22.48 0.92 -5.46
N ASP A 162 -23.65 1.45 -5.11
CA ASP A 162 -23.93 1.91 -3.76
C ASP A 162 -23.99 0.74 -2.77
N GLY A 163 -24.61 -0.38 -3.15
CA GLY A 163 -24.56 -1.60 -2.35
C GLY A 163 -23.14 -2.14 -2.14
N GLU A 164 -22.25 -2.03 -3.12
CA GLU A 164 -20.83 -2.41 -2.95
C GLU A 164 -20.08 -1.46 -2.00
N ARG A 165 -20.34 -0.15 -2.07
CA ARG A 165 -19.75 0.83 -1.15
C ARG A 165 -20.17 0.57 0.28
N GLU A 166 -21.46 0.31 0.51
CA GLU A 166 -21.99 -0.02 1.85
C GLU A 166 -21.36 -1.30 2.39
N ARG A 167 -21.22 -2.36 1.56
CA ARG A 167 -20.54 -3.60 1.97
C ARG A 167 -19.09 -3.35 2.39
N ARG A 168 -18.34 -2.52 1.66
CA ARG A 168 -16.95 -2.18 2.04
C ARG A 168 -16.89 -1.46 3.38
N ALA A 169 -17.78 -0.48 3.60
CA ALA A 169 -17.84 0.25 4.87
C ALA A 169 -18.17 -0.67 6.05
N VAL A 170 -19.13 -1.60 5.89
CA VAL A 170 -19.46 -2.60 6.92
C VAL A 170 -18.28 -3.54 7.19
N PHE A 171 -17.59 -3.98 6.14
CA PHE A 171 -16.42 -4.83 6.28
C PHE A 171 -15.26 -4.14 7.01
N GLU A 172 -14.94 -2.90 6.67
CA GLU A 172 -13.94 -2.09 7.36
C GLU A 172 -14.30 -1.84 8.83
N SER A 173 -15.56 -1.51 9.11
CA SER A 173 -16.06 -1.39 10.49
C SER A 173 -15.91 -2.70 11.26
N GLY A 174 -16.19 -3.85 10.62
CA GLY A 174 -16.01 -5.17 11.22
C GLY A 174 -14.55 -5.48 11.55
N GLN A 175 -13.62 -5.12 10.65
CA GLN A 175 -12.18 -5.27 10.91
C GLN A 175 -11.72 -4.41 12.09
N GLN A 176 -12.22 -3.18 12.19
CA GLN A 176 -11.87 -2.29 13.30
C GLN A 176 -12.38 -2.83 14.64
N MET A 177 -13.63 -3.30 14.69
CA MET A 177 -14.19 -3.94 15.89
C MET A 177 -13.42 -5.21 16.29
N ALA A 178 -12.96 -6.00 15.32
CA ALA A 178 -12.14 -7.17 15.59
C ALA A 178 -10.76 -6.80 16.18
N ARG A 179 -10.15 -5.72 15.70
CA ARG A 179 -8.89 -5.18 16.25
C ARG A 179 -9.09 -4.65 17.67
N ASP A 180 -10.15 -3.89 17.91
CA ASP A 180 -10.46 -3.37 19.25
C ASP A 180 -10.74 -4.50 20.25
N TRP A 181 -11.42 -5.56 19.81
CA TRP A 181 -11.63 -6.76 20.62
C TRP A 181 -10.30 -7.48 20.93
N ALA A 182 -9.44 -7.66 19.93
CA ALA A 182 -8.13 -8.29 20.11
C ALA A 182 -7.25 -7.51 21.10
N ASN A 183 -7.22 -6.18 21.00
CA ASN A 183 -6.48 -5.31 21.93
C ASN A 183 -7.01 -5.43 23.37
N LYS A 184 -8.34 -5.38 23.55
CA LYS A 184 -8.97 -5.56 24.87
C LYS A 184 -8.71 -6.95 25.45
N TYR A 185 -8.70 -7.97 24.60
CA TYR A 185 -8.38 -9.33 25.02
C TYR A 185 -6.90 -9.44 25.47
N GLU A 186 -5.96 -8.87 24.72
CA GLU A 186 -4.55 -8.82 25.10
C GLU A 186 -4.34 -8.10 26.44
N GLU A 187 -5.01 -6.97 26.66
CA GLU A 187 -4.96 -6.23 27.93
C GLU A 187 -5.53 -7.04 29.10
N SER A 188 -6.63 -7.75 28.87
CA SER A 188 -7.24 -8.66 29.86
C SER A 188 -6.29 -9.82 30.21
N VAL A 189 -5.60 -10.40 29.23
CA VAL A 189 -4.60 -11.46 29.47
C VAL A 189 -3.44 -10.93 30.28
N LYS A 190 -2.86 -9.78 29.93
CA LYS A 190 -1.77 -9.14 30.70
C LYS A 190 -2.18 -8.86 32.15
N THR A 191 -3.41 -8.38 32.35
CA THR A 191 -3.95 -8.13 33.69
C THR A 191 -4.07 -9.42 34.50
N ARG A 192 -4.53 -10.52 33.87
CA ARG A 192 -4.61 -11.83 34.54
C ARG A 192 -3.23 -12.40 34.86
N GLU A 193 -2.26 -12.24 33.97
CA GLU A 193 -0.87 -12.65 34.22
C GLU A 193 -0.29 -11.92 35.44
N GLN A 194 -0.49 -10.60 35.53
CA GLN A 194 -0.08 -9.81 36.70
C GLN A 194 -0.74 -10.30 38.00
N GLN A 195 -2.06 -10.57 37.97
CA GLN A 195 -2.77 -11.10 39.13
C GLN A 195 -2.27 -12.49 39.56
N ILE A 196 -1.87 -13.33 38.61
CA ILE A 196 -1.28 -14.65 38.90
C ILE A 196 0.10 -14.45 39.54
N GLU A 197 0.95 -13.57 38.98
CA GLU A 197 2.28 -13.28 39.53
C GLU A 197 2.19 -12.72 40.96
N GLU A 198 1.24 -11.83 41.23
CA GLU A 198 0.97 -11.31 42.59
C GLU A 198 0.50 -12.40 43.55
N ARG A 199 -0.38 -13.31 43.10
CA ARG A 199 -0.82 -14.45 43.91
C ARG A 199 0.33 -15.42 44.22
N GLU A 200 1.19 -15.70 43.25
CA GLU A 200 2.36 -16.56 43.45
C GLU A 200 3.32 -15.94 44.48
N LYS A 201 3.53 -14.62 44.43
CA LYS A 201 4.32 -13.91 45.44
C LYS A 201 3.72 -14.04 46.84
N LEU A 202 2.39 -13.91 46.98
CA LEU A 202 1.70 -14.06 48.26
C LEU A 202 1.78 -15.49 48.80
N ILE A 203 1.59 -16.50 47.94
CA ILE A 203 1.72 -17.93 48.33
C ILE A 203 3.16 -18.21 48.79
N GLY A 204 4.16 -17.71 48.06
CA GLY A 204 5.57 -17.86 48.43
C GLY A 204 5.91 -17.22 49.78
N GLN A 205 5.25 -16.12 50.16
CA GLN A 205 5.37 -15.52 51.49
C GLN A 205 4.70 -16.38 52.57
N GLN A 206 3.47 -16.83 52.34
CA GLN A 206 2.75 -17.70 53.28
C GLN A 206 3.46 -19.04 53.51
N GLU A 207 4.08 -19.62 52.48
CA GLU A 207 4.87 -20.85 52.64
C GLU A 207 6.10 -20.63 53.52
N ARG A 208 6.75 -19.47 53.44
CA ARG A 208 7.89 -19.12 54.32
C ARG A 208 7.42 -18.97 55.77
N GLU A 209 6.34 -18.24 56.00
CA GLU A 209 5.74 -18.08 57.33
C GLU A 209 5.27 -19.42 57.91
N ASN A 210 4.63 -20.27 57.11
CA ASN A 210 4.22 -21.61 57.53
C ASN A 210 5.39 -22.51 57.90
N ARG A 211 6.52 -22.45 57.17
CA ARG A 211 7.74 -23.19 57.54
C ARG A 211 8.29 -22.72 58.89
N GLU A 212 8.32 -21.41 59.14
CA GLU A 212 8.74 -20.84 60.42
C GLU A 212 7.80 -21.27 61.56
N HIS A 213 6.49 -21.25 61.34
CA HIS A 213 5.50 -21.73 62.31
C HIS A 213 5.61 -23.23 62.60
N GLN A 214 5.85 -24.08 61.58
CA GLN A 214 6.05 -25.52 61.81
C GLN A 214 7.33 -25.82 62.59
N LEU A 215 8.40 -25.06 62.35
CA LEU A 215 9.64 -25.15 63.14
C LEU A 215 9.36 -24.80 64.61
N ALA A 216 8.55 -23.78 64.87
CA ALA A 216 8.13 -23.40 66.22
C ALA A 216 7.19 -24.43 66.89
N LEU A 217 6.27 -25.06 66.15
CA LEU A 217 5.38 -26.08 66.73
C LEU A 217 6.11 -27.40 67.06
N ARG A 218 7.09 -27.80 66.24
CA ARG A 218 7.91 -28.99 66.52
C ARG A 218 8.75 -28.84 67.80
N SER A 219 9.15 -27.62 68.16
CA SER A 219 9.86 -27.38 69.42
C SER A 219 8.93 -27.51 70.62
N LEU A 220 7.66 -27.11 70.49
CA LEU A 220 6.63 -27.26 71.54
C LEU A 220 6.19 -28.72 71.76
N ALA A 221 5.92 -29.50 70.71
CA ALA A 221 5.41 -30.88 70.84
C ALA A 221 6.38 -31.83 71.56
N ARG A 222 7.70 -31.63 71.38
CA ARG A 222 8.74 -32.40 72.10
C ARG A 222 8.68 -32.21 73.62
N TRP A 223 8.04 -31.14 74.09
CA TRP A 223 7.91 -30.84 75.51
C TRP A 223 6.71 -31.59 76.14
N ASP A 224 5.63 -31.79 75.40
CA ASP A 224 4.35 -32.35 75.90
C ASP A 224 4.36 -33.90 75.98
N ASP A 225 5.00 -34.59 75.02
CA ASP A 225 5.12 -36.06 75.04
C ASP A 225 5.81 -36.59 76.32
N ARG A 226 6.68 -35.77 76.92
CA ARG A 226 7.35 -36.11 78.20
C ARG A 226 6.38 -36.14 79.38
N ALA A 227 5.25 -35.42 79.32
CA ALA A 227 4.29 -35.32 80.40
C ALA A 227 3.22 -36.44 80.35
N SER A 228 2.79 -36.84 79.15
CA SER A 228 1.71 -37.82 78.94
C SER A 228 2.05 -39.25 79.41
N PHE A 229 3.30 -39.70 79.21
CA PHE A 229 3.72 -41.07 79.54
C PHE A 229 3.59 -41.43 81.03
N ALA A 230 3.59 -40.44 81.93
CA ALA A 230 3.53 -40.67 83.38
C ALA A 230 2.12 -41.06 83.88
N ASN A 231 1.04 -40.65 83.21
CA ASN A 231 -0.33 -40.80 83.73
C ASN A 231 -0.98 -42.15 83.39
N THR A 232 -0.57 -42.83 82.31
CA THR A 232 -1.28 -44.01 81.78
C THR A 232 -1.06 -45.28 82.60
N MET A 233 0.07 -45.43 83.30
CA MET A 233 0.38 -46.64 84.08
C MET A 233 -0.53 -46.85 85.31
N VAL A 234 -1.19 -45.80 85.82
CA VAL A 234 -1.92 -45.89 87.10
C VAL A 234 -3.36 -46.43 86.96
N SER A 235 -4.00 -46.32 85.79
CA SER A 235 -5.45 -46.59 85.68
C SER A 235 -5.85 -48.05 85.40
N THR A 236 -4.97 -48.88 84.84
CA THR A 236 -5.36 -50.16 84.23
C THR A 236 -5.52 -51.34 85.22
N GLY A 237 -5.14 -51.18 86.49
CA GLY A 237 -5.10 -52.29 87.47
C GLY A 237 -6.42 -52.67 88.18
N LYS A 238 -7.49 -51.88 88.07
CA LYS A 238 -8.65 -51.98 89.00
C LYS A 238 -9.83 -52.86 88.54
N ASN A 239 -9.98 -53.16 87.25
CA ASN A 239 -11.22 -53.72 86.68
C ASN A 239 -11.24 -55.24 86.45
N THR A 240 -10.14 -55.96 86.59
CA THR A 240 -10.05 -57.39 86.25
C THR A 240 -10.53 -58.35 87.35
N ILE A 241 -10.58 -57.94 88.62
CA ILE A 241 -10.87 -58.83 89.77
C ILE A 241 -12.38 -59.16 89.90
N GLY A 242 -13.28 -58.25 89.52
CA GLY A 242 -14.73 -58.46 89.66
C GLY A 242 -15.32 -59.54 88.76
N CYS A 243 -14.70 -59.81 87.60
CA CYS A 243 -15.21 -60.76 86.61
C CYS A 243 -15.01 -62.23 87.04
N LEU A 244 -13.95 -62.53 87.79
CA LEU A 244 -13.65 -63.88 88.30
C LEU A 244 -14.66 -64.37 89.35
N PHE A 245 -15.22 -63.46 90.17
CA PHE A 245 -16.14 -63.83 91.25
C PHE A 245 -17.51 -64.28 90.72
N LEU A 246 -17.96 -63.68 89.61
CA LEU A 246 -19.24 -63.99 88.96
C LEU A 246 -19.23 -65.38 88.31
N TRP A 247 -18.09 -65.81 87.77
CA TRP A 247 -17.92 -67.12 87.14
C TRP A 247 -18.00 -68.28 88.15
N LEU A 248 -17.44 -68.11 89.35
CA LEU A 248 -17.46 -69.15 90.40
C LEU A 248 -18.86 -69.45 90.93
N LEU A 249 -19.72 -68.44 91.09
CA LEU A 249 -21.10 -68.61 91.57
C LEU A 249 -21.98 -69.40 90.58
N LEU A 250 -21.76 -69.19 89.27
CA LEU A 250 -22.56 -69.82 88.23
C LEU A 250 -22.29 -71.34 88.14
N VAL A 251 -21.03 -71.75 88.31
CA VAL A 251 -20.64 -73.17 88.30
C VAL A 251 -21.19 -73.92 89.52
N ALA A 252 -21.18 -73.30 90.70
CA ALA A 252 -21.72 -73.90 91.92
C ALA A 252 -23.24 -74.16 91.84
N GLY A 253 -24.00 -73.25 91.24
CA GLY A 253 -25.45 -73.40 91.06
C GLY A 253 -25.83 -74.60 90.18
N ILE A 254 -25.06 -74.87 89.12
CA ILE A 254 -25.31 -75.99 88.20
C ILE A 254 -25.07 -77.34 88.92
N LEU A 255 -24.03 -77.44 89.74
CA LEU A 255 -23.70 -78.68 90.47
C LEU A 255 -24.78 -79.06 91.51
N VAL A 256 -25.38 -78.09 92.20
CA VAL A 256 -26.47 -78.34 93.16
C VAL A 256 -27.72 -78.86 92.45
N ALA A 257 -28.04 -78.31 91.27
CA ALA A 257 -29.20 -78.75 90.48
C ALA A 257 -29.06 -80.20 90.00
N ILE A 258 -27.85 -80.61 89.59
CA ILE A 258 -27.58 -82.00 89.17
C ILE A 258 -27.70 -82.97 90.36
N TYR A 259 -27.24 -82.57 91.55
CA TYR A 259 -27.31 -83.42 92.75
C TYR A 259 -28.74 -83.77 93.17
N PHE A 260 -29.70 -82.83 93.04
CA PHE A 260 -31.10 -83.11 93.37
C PHE A 260 -31.85 -83.93 92.30
N ALA A 261 -31.38 -83.93 91.05
CA ALA A 261 -32.08 -84.62 89.95
C ALA A 261 -31.91 -86.15 89.97
N PHE A 262 -30.90 -86.68 90.67
CA PHE A 262 -30.63 -88.12 90.76
C PHE A 262 -30.31 -88.54 92.20
N PRO A 263 -31.32 -88.82 93.06
CA PRO A 263 -31.07 -89.48 94.33
C PRO A 263 -30.59 -90.92 94.05
N HIS A 264 -29.36 -91.22 94.46
CA HIS A 264 -28.81 -92.58 94.42
C HIS A 264 -29.58 -93.49 95.38
N HIS A 265 -30.56 -94.25 94.85
CA HIS A 265 -30.90 -95.65 95.18
C HIS A 265 -32.00 -96.16 94.25
#